data_AF-A0A6N7AGD5-F1
#
_entry.id   AF-A0A6N7AGD5-F1
#
_cell.length_a   1.000
_cell.length_b   1.000
_cell.length_c   1.000
_cell.angle_alpha   90.00
_cell.angle_beta   90.00
_cell.angle_gamma   90.00
#
_symmetry.space_group_name_H-M   'P 1'
#
loop_
_entity.id
_entity.type
_entity.pdbx_description
1 polymer ?
#
loop_
_entity_poly.entity_id
_entity_poly.type
_entity_poly.pdbx_seq_one_letter_code
_entity_poly.pdbx_strand_id
1 'polypeptide(L)'
;FVPPGPSGAPTRGRPDVLPTGRNFHSVDTRTVPTPAAWTLGWKSATLLLERHVQDHGAWPRAVALTAWGTANMRTGGDDIAQGLALMGVRPTWEPASRRVTGFEILPLTILDRPRVDVTLRVSGFFRDAFPSLIALFDAAARAVAGLEEPEDLNPLAARVREDTHRFTTEGLAPEAARRQAAYRVFGAPPGAYGAGLQALIDEKGWETEDDLARAYVAWGGYAYGAEAEGRAAPDVFRDRLRGVDTVVHNQDNREHDLLDSDDYYQFEGGLTAAVRVVSGRQPVVYHTDHSRPETPRIHTLNEEIARIVRGRAANPKWITGVMRHGYKGAFEMVATVDYLFAFAASARCVEDHHFDLLFNAYLNDETVRAFLATANPHALREMAERFEEAIARDLWRPRRNDVQATLVDVLAEVETKQRP
;
A
#
# COMPACT_ATOMS: atom_id res chain seq x y z
N PHE A 1 -24.91 -26.87 10.59
CA PHE A 1 -25.02 -25.72 9.67
C PHE A 1 -24.57 -24.49 10.41
N VAL A 2 -23.55 -23.77 9.91
CA VAL A 2 -23.09 -22.49 10.50
C VAL A 2 -23.78 -21.35 9.76
N PRO A 3 -24.57 -20.49 10.42
CA PRO A 3 -25.30 -19.42 9.75
C PRO A 3 -24.38 -18.44 9.02
N PRO A 4 -24.74 -17.99 7.79
CA PRO A 4 -23.96 -16.97 7.10
C PRO A 4 -24.18 -15.57 7.69
N GLY A 5 -23.25 -14.65 7.42
CA GLY A 5 -23.38 -13.23 7.79
C GLY A 5 -22.43 -12.34 7.00
N PRO A 6 -22.62 -11.02 7.01
CA PRO A 6 -21.70 -10.10 6.33
C PRO A 6 -20.36 -9.99 7.07
N SER A 7 -19.29 -9.73 6.32
CA SER A 7 -17.99 -9.30 6.86
C SER A 7 -17.78 -7.79 6.70
N GLY A 8 -16.82 -7.24 7.44
CA GLY A 8 -16.50 -5.82 7.42
C GLY A 8 -15.72 -5.38 8.66
N ALA A 9 -15.45 -4.08 8.76
CA ALA A 9 -14.88 -3.45 9.95
C ALA A 9 -16.02 -2.85 10.79
N PRO A 10 -16.31 -3.36 12.02
CA PRO A 10 -17.31 -2.76 12.90
C PRO A 10 -17.03 -1.27 13.17
N THR A 11 -15.74 -0.91 13.27
CA THR A 11 -15.28 0.46 13.50
C THR A 11 -15.62 1.43 12.37
N ARG A 12 -15.92 0.90 11.17
CA ARG A 12 -16.34 1.67 9.99
C ARG A 12 -17.86 1.75 9.85
N GLY A 13 -18.59 1.77 10.96
CA GLY A 13 -20.04 1.93 10.97
C GLY A 13 -20.82 0.73 10.41
N ARG A 14 -20.27 -0.48 10.54
CA ARG A 14 -20.89 -1.73 10.09
C ARG A 14 -21.27 -2.65 11.26
N PRO A 15 -22.24 -2.27 12.11
CA PRO A 15 -22.66 -3.12 13.23
C PRO A 15 -23.33 -4.43 12.77
N ASP A 16 -23.78 -4.51 11.51
CA ASP A 16 -24.41 -5.68 10.89
C ASP A 16 -23.48 -6.90 10.79
N VAL A 17 -22.15 -6.70 10.90
CA VAL A 17 -21.15 -7.79 10.90
C VAL A 17 -21.09 -8.54 12.23
N LEU A 18 -21.82 -8.04 13.24
CA LEU A 18 -21.96 -8.67 14.55
C LEU A 18 -23.29 -9.43 14.66
N PRO A 19 -23.38 -10.48 15.50
CA PRO A 19 -22.30 -11.11 16.25
C PRO A 19 -21.33 -11.92 15.37
N THR A 20 -20.14 -12.20 15.91
CA THR A 20 -19.15 -13.12 15.31
C THR A 20 -19.62 -14.59 15.40
N GLY A 21 -18.81 -15.54 14.91
CA GLY A 21 -19.15 -16.97 14.91
C GLY A 21 -20.06 -17.39 13.75
N ARG A 22 -20.10 -16.59 12.68
CA ARG A 22 -20.85 -16.83 11.44
C ARG A 22 -19.92 -17.23 10.30
N ASN A 23 -20.46 -17.95 9.33
CA ASN A 23 -19.76 -18.22 8.07
C ASN A 23 -19.85 -16.96 7.19
N PHE A 24 -18.90 -16.05 7.35
CA PHE A 24 -19.02 -14.74 6.74
C PHE A 24 -18.94 -14.79 5.21
N HIS A 25 -19.62 -13.86 4.54
CA HIS A 25 -19.47 -13.58 3.12
C HIS A 25 -19.07 -12.12 2.91
N SER A 26 -18.53 -11.82 1.73
CA SER A 26 -18.14 -10.48 1.34
C SER A 26 -19.34 -9.70 0.76
N VAL A 27 -19.24 -9.26 -0.49
CA VAL A 27 -20.17 -8.35 -1.17
C VAL A 27 -20.51 -8.88 -2.57
N ASP A 28 -21.64 -8.44 -3.13
CA ASP A 28 -21.88 -8.63 -4.57
C ASP A 28 -20.89 -7.75 -5.35
N THR A 29 -19.91 -8.38 -6.00
CA THR A 29 -18.81 -7.70 -6.70
C THR A 29 -19.29 -6.82 -7.86
N ARG A 30 -20.53 -7.00 -8.32
CA ARG A 30 -21.13 -6.19 -9.39
C ARG A 30 -21.66 -4.84 -8.90
N THR A 31 -21.80 -4.64 -7.59
CA THR A 31 -22.29 -3.38 -7.01
C THR A 31 -21.17 -2.48 -6.51
N VAL A 32 -19.92 -2.91 -6.70
CA VAL A 32 -18.69 -2.20 -6.37
C VAL A 32 -18.15 -1.50 -7.64
N PRO A 33 -17.61 -0.27 -7.56
CA PRO A 33 -17.68 0.63 -6.42
C PRO A 33 -19.13 1.09 -6.17
N THR A 34 -19.52 1.19 -4.90
CA THR A 34 -20.85 1.71 -4.52
C THR A 34 -20.92 3.23 -4.73
N PRO A 35 -22.11 3.85 -4.85
CA PRO A 35 -22.21 5.31 -4.91
C PRO A 35 -21.67 6.04 -3.67
N ALA A 36 -21.71 5.40 -2.50
CA ALA A 36 -21.09 5.93 -1.29
C ALA A 36 -19.56 5.90 -1.40
N ALA A 37 -18.99 4.78 -1.85
CA ALA A 37 -17.56 4.67 -2.13
C ALA A 37 -17.10 5.66 -3.22
N TRP A 38 -17.92 5.90 -4.25
CA TRP A 38 -17.64 6.96 -5.23
C TRP A 38 -17.57 8.35 -4.60
N THR A 39 -18.53 8.69 -3.73
CA THR A 39 -18.55 9.99 -3.04
C THR A 39 -17.30 10.17 -2.17
N LEU A 40 -16.88 9.12 -1.45
CA LEU A 40 -15.67 9.12 -0.65
C LEU A 40 -14.41 9.17 -1.52
N GLY A 41 -14.33 8.37 -2.58
CA GLY A 41 -13.22 8.35 -3.53
C GLY A 41 -13.02 9.71 -4.21
N TRP A 42 -14.10 10.38 -4.59
CA TRP A 42 -14.06 11.76 -5.10
C TRP A 42 -13.49 12.74 -4.06
N LYS A 43 -14.04 12.72 -2.84
CA LYS A 43 -13.57 13.57 -1.74
C LYS A 43 -12.09 13.31 -1.42
N SER A 44 -11.67 12.05 -1.36
CA SER A 44 -10.28 11.66 -1.11
C SER A 44 -9.35 12.12 -2.23
N ALA A 45 -9.73 11.93 -3.49
CA ALA A 45 -8.95 12.40 -4.64
C ALA A 45 -8.79 13.92 -4.61
N THR A 46 -9.86 14.68 -4.32
CA THR A 46 -9.78 16.14 -4.18
C THR A 46 -8.83 16.54 -3.06
N LEU A 47 -8.97 15.99 -1.85
CA LEU A 47 -8.09 16.32 -0.72
C LEU A 47 -6.63 15.97 -1.00
N LEU A 48 -6.36 14.85 -1.67
CA LEU A 48 -5.02 14.44 -2.05
C LEU A 48 -4.39 15.43 -3.02
N LEU A 49 -5.13 15.84 -4.04
CA LEU A 49 -4.66 16.78 -5.05
C LEU A 49 -4.45 18.17 -4.46
N GLU A 50 -5.37 18.65 -3.62
CA GLU A 50 -5.21 19.90 -2.87
C GLU A 50 -3.96 19.89 -2.00
N ARG A 51 -3.75 18.82 -1.22
CA ARG A 51 -2.55 18.65 -0.39
C ARG A 51 -1.29 18.67 -1.24
N HIS A 52 -1.28 17.93 -2.35
CA HIS A 52 -0.10 17.86 -3.22
C HIS A 52 0.22 19.23 -3.86
N VAL A 53 -0.78 19.99 -4.31
CA VAL A 53 -0.55 21.35 -4.84
C VAL A 53 -0.06 22.31 -3.76
N GLN A 54 -0.59 22.22 -2.54
CA GLN A 54 -0.14 23.05 -1.41
C GLN A 54 1.34 22.79 -1.08
N ASP A 55 1.76 21.52 -1.09
CA ASP A 55 3.12 21.12 -0.70
C ASP A 55 4.13 21.29 -1.84
N HIS A 56 3.72 21.16 -3.11
CA HIS A 56 4.63 21.08 -4.27
C HIS A 56 4.40 22.13 -5.37
N GLY A 57 3.30 22.88 -5.32
CA GLY A 57 3.02 23.99 -6.25
C GLY A 57 2.52 23.57 -7.64
N ALA A 58 2.36 22.28 -7.92
CA ALA A 58 1.84 21.75 -9.18
C ALA A 58 0.96 20.53 -8.94
N TRP A 59 0.07 20.20 -9.88
CA TRP A 59 -0.71 18.97 -9.83
C TRP A 59 0.19 17.75 -10.11
N PRO A 60 -0.04 16.60 -9.45
CA PRO A 60 0.64 15.37 -9.83
C PRO A 60 0.15 14.93 -11.23
N ARG A 61 1.07 14.65 -12.15
CA ARG A 61 0.73 14.17 -13.50
C ARG A 61 0.45 12.68 -13.49
N ALA A 62 1.16 11.91 -12.66
CA ALA A 62 0.95 10.47 -12.53
C ALA A 62 0.97 9.98 -11.08
N VAL A 63 0.05 9.05 -10.77
CA VAL A 63 -0.11 8.42 -9.46
C VAL A 63 -0.02 6.90 -9.61
N ALA A 64 0.75 6.25 -8.75
CA ALA A 64 0.65 4.82 -8.55
C ALA A 64 -0.18 4.52 -7.30
N LEU A 65 -1.29 3.81 -7.48
CA LEU A 65 -2.24 3.48 -6.41
C LEU A 65 -2.31 1.97 -6.22
N THR A 66 -2.15 1.51 -4.99
CA THR A 66 -2.36 0.09 -4.66
C THR A 66 -3.85 -0.17 -4.41
N ALA A 67 -4.36 -1.32 -4.84
CA ALA A 67 -5.74 -1.73 -4.57
C ALA A 67 -5.79 -3.17 -4.02
N TRP A 68 -6.41 -3.33 -2.85
CA TRP A 68 -6.51 -4.62 -2.17
C TRP A 68 -7.94 -5.17 -2.18
N GLY A 69 -8.07 -6.47 -2.43
CA GLY A 69 -9.39 -7.11 -2.47
C GLY A 69 -10.12 -7.00 -1.13
N THR A 70 -9.42 -7.24 -0.01
CA THR A 70 -9.99 -7.13 1.34
C THR A 70 -10.44 -5.70 1.67
N ALA A 71 -9.69 -4.69 1.25
CA ALA A 71 -10.06 -3.28 1.43
C ALA A 71 -11.33 -2.94 0.63
N ASN A 72 -11.36 -3.29 -0.66
CA ASN A 72 -12.52 -3.02 -1.52
C ASN A 72 -13.79 -3.77 -1.08
N MET A 73 -13.66 -4.96 -0.46
CA MET A 73 -14.78 -5.65 0.19
C MET A 73 -15.32 -4.91 1.42
N ARG A 74 -14.43 -4.33 2.24
CA ARG A 74 -14.81 -3.61 3.47
C ARG A 74 -15.42 -2.24 3.17
N THR A 75 -14.91 -1.57 2.14
CA THR A 75 -15.29 -0.20 1.81
C THR A 75 -16.43 -0.09 0.81
N GLY A 76 -16.65 -1.14 0.02
CA GLY A 76 -17.51 -1.07 -1.15
C GLY A 76 -16.83 -0.36 -2.33
N GLY A 77 -15.49 -0.33 -2.39
CA GLY A 77 -14.73 0.05 -3.58
C GLY A 77 -13.97 1.37 -3.52
N ASP A 78 -13.54 1.83 -2.34
CA ASP A 78 -12.93 3.16 -2.18
C ASP A 78 -11.66 3.35 -3.04
N ASP A 79 -10.78 2.34 -3.13
CA ASP A 79 -9.53 2.44 -3.90
C ASP A 79 -9.82 2.68 -5.40
N ILE A 80 -10.69 1.84 -5.98
CA ILE A 80 -11.06 1.97 -7.39
C ILE A 80 -11.81 3.27 -7.64
N ALA A 81 -12.70 3.66 -6.72
CA ALA A 81 -13.39 4.94 -6.81
C ALA A 81 -12.43 6.13 -6.79
N GLN A 82 -11.42 6.13 -5.92
CA GLN A 82 -10.40 7.17 -5.84
C GLN A 82 -9.57 7.22 -7.14
N GLY A 83 -9.14 6.07 -7.66
CA GLY A 83 -8.42 6.00 -8.94
C GLY A 83 -9.24 6.53 -10.12
N LEU A 84 -10.51 6.16 -10.21
CA LEU A 84 -11.43 6.70 -11.23
C LEU A 84 -11.64 8.21 -11.06
N ALA A 85 -11.76 8.70 -9.82
CA ALA A 85 -11.92 10.12 -9.52
C ALA A 85 -10.70 10.92 -9.95
N LEU A 86 -9.49 10.44 -9.69
CA LEU A 86 -8.23 11.06 -10.15
C LEU A 86 -8.20 11.23 -11.68
N MET A 87 -8.68 10.23 -12.44
CA MET A 87 -8.81 10.31 -13.91
C MET A 87 -9.98 11.18 -14.40
N GLY A 88 -10.87 11.61 -13.51
CA GLY A 88 -12.09 12.35 -13.86
C GLY A 88 -13.16 11.46 -14.50
N VAL A 89 -13.31 10.24 -14.00
CA VAL A 89 -14.29 9.25 -14.48
C VAL A 89 -15.23 8.87 -13.35
N ARG A 90 -16.54 8.91 -13.60
CA ARG A 90 -17.57 8.52 -12.63
C ARG A 90 -18.22 7.20 -13.05
N PRO A 91 -18.27 6.17 -12.20
CA PRO A 91 -19.04 4.96 -12.50
C PRO A 91 -20.53 5.28 -12.69
N THR A 92 -21.23 4.45 -13.46
CA THR A 92 -22.69 4.52 -13.60
C THR A 92 -23.34 3.28 -13.01
N TRP A 93 -24.53 3.45 -12.44
CA TRP A 93 -25.24 2.38 -11.74
C TRP A 93 -26.65 2.23 -12.28
N GLU A 94 -27.12 0.99 -12.35
CA GLU A 94 -28.53 0.70 -12.56
C GLU A 94 -29.32 1.03 -11.27
N PRO A 95 -30.41 1.83 -11.33
CA PRO A 95 -31.06 2.35 -10.13
C PRO A 95 -31.57 1.28 -9.15
N ALA A 96 -32.14 0.18 -9.63
CA ALA A 96 -32.81 -0.80 -8.77
C ALA A 96 -31.84 -1.79 -8.11
N SER A 97 -30.96 -2.40 -8.90
CA SER A 97 -29.99 -3.41 -8.48
C SER A 97 -28.68 -2.83 -7.96
N ARG A 98 -28.43 -1.53 -8.20
CA ARG A 98 -27.19 -0.83 -7.84
C ARG A 98 -25.94 -1.43 -8.49
N ARG A 99 -26.12 -2.27 -9.51
CA ARG A 99 -25.00 -2.82 -10.28
C ARG A 99 -24.33 -1.73 -11.08
N VAL A 100 -23.01 -1.77 -11.13
CA VAL A 100 -22.24 -0.92 -12.02
C VAL A 100 -22.51 -1.36 -13.46
N THR A 101 -22.93 -0.41 -14.30
CA THR A 101 -23.27 -0.66 -15.71
C THR A 101 -22.27 -0.05 -16.67
N GLY A 102 -21.39 0.83 -16.19
CA GLY A 102 -20.37 1.48 -17.00
C GLY A 102 -19.76 2.67 -16.27
N PHE A 103 -19.42 3.70 -17.02
CA PHE A 103 -18.88 4.95 -16.51
C PHE A 103 -19.19 6.11 -17.45
N GLU A 104 -19.13 7.33 -16.91
CA GLU A 104 -19.13 8.59 -17.64
C GLU A 104 -17.79 9.30 -17.42
N ILE A 105 -17.24 9.90 -18.48
CA ILE A 105 -16.06 10.74 -18.38
C ILE A 105 -16.52 12.17 -18.10
N LEU A 106 -16.07 12.75 -17.01
CA LEU A 106 -16.39 14.14 -16.66
C LEU A 106 -15.65 15.10 -17.61
N PRO A 107 -16.33 16.10 -18.20
CA PRO A 107 -15.67 17.13 -18.98
C PRO A 107 -14.66 17.92 -18.14
N LEU A 108 -13.57 18.39 -18.76
CA LEU A 108 -12.54 19.18 -18.06
C LEU A 108 -13.11 20.44 -17.38
N THR A 109 -14.15 21.06 -17.95
CA THR A 109 -14.84 22.22 -17.36
C THR A 109 -15.58 21.90 -16.07
N ILE A 110 -15.99 20.66 -15.85
CA ILE A 110 -16.59 20.18 -14.60
C ILE A 110 -15.51 19.66 -13.66
N LEU A 111 -14.44 19.07 -14.20
CA LEU A 111 -13.33 18.54 -13.43
C LEU A 111 -12.52 19.65 -12.74
N ASP A 112 -12.37 20.80 -13.40
CA ASP A 112 -11.67 22.01 -12.93
C ASP A 112 -10.20 21.78 -12.49
N ARG A 113 -9.55 20.80 -13.13
CA ARG A 113 -8.13 20.46 -12.98
C ARG A 113 -7.70 19.50 -14.11
N PRO A 114 -6.39 19.26 -14.28
CA PRO A 114 -5.91 18.16 -15.11
C PRO A 114 -6.43 16.79 -14.64
N ARG A 115 -6.55 15.86 -15.58
CA ARG A 115 -6.65 14.43 -15.30
C ARG A 115 -5.31 13.93 -14.78
N VAL A 116 -5.33 12.89 -13.95
CA VAL A 116 -4.12 12.24 -13.45
C VAL A 116 -3.97 10.89 -14.15
N ASP A 117 -2.77 10.57 -14.62
CA ASP A 117 -2.45 9.23 -15.10
C ASP A 117 -2.31 8.27 -13.91
N VAL A 118 -3.26 7.32 -13.75
CA VAL A 118 -3.28 6.40 -12.62
C VAL A 118 -2.85 5.01 -13.04
N THR A 119 -1.79 4.50 -12.40
CA THR A 119 -1.37 3.10 -12.52
C THR A 119 -1.74 2.34 -11.24
N LEU A 120 -2.55 1.28 -11.38
CA LEU A 120 -2.92 0.41 -10.28
C LEU A 120 -1.92 -0.72 -10.07
N ARG A 121 -1.53 -0.93 -8.81
CA ARG A 121 -0.98 -2.20 -8.34
C ARG A 121 -2.05 -2.98 -7.58
N VAL A 122 -2.60 -4.02 -8.18
CA VAL A 122 -3.64 -4.86 -7.56
C VAL A 122 -3.05 -6.07 -6.84
N SER A 123 -3.58 -6.44 -5.67
CA SER A 123 -3.20 -7.70 -5.04
C SER A 123 -3.70 -8.92 -5.82
N GLY A 124 -3.07 -10.09 -5.64
CA GLY A 124 -3.53 -11.33 -6.28
C GLY A 124 -4.98 -11.67 -5.91
N PHE A 125 -5.37 -11.43 -4.66
CA PHE A 125 -6.76 -11.59 -4.23
C PHE A 125 -7.71 -10.58 -4.89
N PHE A 126 -7.27 -9.33 -5.13
CA PHE A 126 -8.08 -8.37 -5.87
C PHE A 126 -8.37 -8.87 -7.30
N ARG A 127 -7.36 -9.41 -7.99
CA ARG A 127 -7.52 -10.03 -9.32
C ARG A 127 -8.57 -11.12 -9.31
N ASP A 128 -8.50 -12.02 -8.34
CA ASP A 128 -9.38 -13.19 -8.28
C ASP A 128 -10.82 -12.80 -7.93
N ALA A 129 -11.00 -11.85 -7.00
CA ALA A 129 -12.32 -11.45 -6.51
C ALA A 129 -13.01 -10.39 -7.38
N PHE A 130 -12.27 -9.53 -8.06
CA PHE A 130 -12.80 -8.35 -8.75
C PHE A 130 -12.36 -8.19 -10.22
N PRO A 131 -12.50 -9.22 -11.07
CA PRO A 131 -12.17 -9.11 -12.49
C PRO A 131 -13.01 -8.03 -13.21
N SER A 132 -14.26 -7.80 -12.76
CA SER A 132 -15.11 -6.72 -13.29
C SER A 132 -14.58 -5.33 -12.97
N LEU A 133 -13.94 -5.12 -11.81
CA LEU A 133 -13.35 -3.83 -11.47
C LEU A 133 -12.07 -3.56 -12.26
N ILE A 134 -11.27 -4.60 -12.51
CA ILE A 134 -10.13 -4.53 -13.42
C ILE A 134 -10.60 -4.10 -14.81
N ALA A 135 -11.62 -4.78 -15.35
CA ALA A 135 -12.18 -4.46 -16.65
C ALA A 135 -12.76 -3.03 -16.71
N LEU A 136 -13.48 -2.60 -15.66
CA LEU A 136 -14.01 -1.23 -15.54
C LEU A 136 -12.89 -0.19 -15.57
N PHE A 137 -11.85 -0.38 -14.76
CA PHE A 137 -10.75 0.56 -14.63
C PHE A 137 -9.92 0.64 -15.91
N ASP A 138 -9.60 -0.51 -16.51
CA ASP A 138 -8.91 -0.58 -17.80
C ASP A 138 -9.71 0.10 -18.92
N ALA A 139 -11.03 -0.14 -18.99
CA ALA A 139 -11.90 0.51 -19.96
C ALA A 139 -11.95 2.04 -19.77
N ALA A 140 -12.04 2.50 -18.52
CA ALA A 140 -11.99 3.92 -18.18
C ALA A 140 -10.65 4.56 -18.60
N ALA A 141 -9.52 3.94 -18.24
CA ALA A 141 -8.19 4.43 -18.59
C ALA A 141 -8.00 4.52 -20.11
N ARG A 142 -8.40 3.48 -20.86
CA ARG A 142 -8.35 3.49 -22.34
C ARG A 142 -9.24 4.56 -22.96
N ALA A 143 -10.44 4.77 -22.42
CA ALA A 143 -11.36 5.78 -22.92
C ALA A 143 -10.82 7.20 -22.67
N VAL A 144 -10.26 7.46 -21.48
CA VAL A 144 -9.61 8.75 -21.17
C VAL A 144 -8.36 8.98 -22.02
N ALA A 145 -7.56 7.93 -22.26
CA ALA A 145 -6.39 8.01 -23.12
C ALA A 145 -6.73 8.30 -24.60
N GLY A 146 -7.96 7.99 -25.02
CA GLY A 146 -8.46 8.23 -26.38
C GLY A 146 -9.05 9.63 -26.60
N LEU A 147 -9.05 10.50 -25.58
CA LEU A 147 -9.57 11.86 -25.70
C LEU A 147 -8.57 12.79 -26.40
N GLU A 148 -9.08 13.66 -27.26
CA GLU A 148 -8.33 14.76 -27.87
C GLU A 148 -8.31 15.96 -26.92
N GLU A 149 -7.53 15.83 -25.85
CA GLU A 149 -7.29 16.86 -24.83
C GLU A 149 -5.81 17.28 -24.81
N PRO A 150 -5.50 18.56 -24.47
CA PRO A 150 -4.12 19.04 -24.30
C PRO A 150 -3.31 18.20 -23.32
N GLU A 151 -2.00 18.05 -23.54
CA GLU A 151 -1.12 17.22 -22.71
C GLU A 151 -1.06 17.66 -21.24
N ASP A 152 -1.08 18.96 -20.99
CA ASP A 152 -1.07 19.55 -19.66
C ASP A 152 -2.36 19.27 -18.87
N LEU A 153 -3.47 18.99 -19.58
CA LEU A 153 -4.76 18.66 -19.00
C LEU A 153 -5.06 17.16 -19.00
N ASN A 154 -4.44 16.37 -19.89
CA ASN A 154 -4.57 14.92 -19.97
C ASN A 154 -3.20 14.24 -20.21
N PRO A 155 -2.38 14.10 -19.15
CA PRO A 155 -1.08 13.43 -19.22
C PRO A 155 -1.19 11.95 -19.61
N LEU A 156 -2.30 11.28 -19.27
CA LEU A 156 -2.56 9.89 -19.64
C LEU A 156 -2.65 9.75 -21.18
N ALA A 157 -3.45 10.58 -21.84
CA ALA A 157 -3.59 10.54 -23.30
C ALA A 157 -2.27 10.87 -24.01
N ALA A 158 -1.55 11.89 -23.54
CA ALA A 158 -0.25 12.25 -24.09
C ALA A 158 0.75 11.09 -23.99
N ARG A 159 0.83 10.45 -22.82
CA ARG A 159 1.74 9.33 -22.58
C ARG A 159 1.40 8.10 -23.42
N VAL A 160 0.10 7.79 -23.58
CA VAL A 160 -0.32 6.67 -24.43
C VAL A 160 0.02 6.94 -25.90
N ARG A 161 -0.12 8.18 -26.40
CA ARG A 161 0.30 8.54 -27.76
C ARG A 161 1.81 8.38 -27.95
N GLU A 162 2.61 8.89 -27.01
CA GLU A 162 4.07 8.78 -27.02
C GLU A 162 4.53 7.32 -27.03
N ASP A 163 4.02 6.50 -26.09
CA ASP A 163 4.38 5.10 -25.98
C ASP A 163 3.90 4.29 -27.19
N THR A 164 2.72 4.59 -27.75
CA THR A 164 2.23 3.94 -28.97
C THR A 164 3.18 4.21 -30.14
N HIS A 165 3.63 5.45 -30.31
CA HIS A 165 4.58 5.80 -31.36
C HIS A 165 5.93 5.09 -31.16
N ARG A 166 6.45 5.11 -29.93
CA ARG A 166 7.70 4.43 -29.56
C ARG A 166 7.63 2.92 -29.84
N PHE A 167 6.63 2.23 -29.30
CA PHE A 167 6.48 0.78 -29.48
C PHE A 167 6.25 0.40 -30.95
N THR A 168 5.55 1.24 -31.71
CA THR A 168 5.39 1.04 -33.17
C THR A 168 6.74 1.15 -33.89
N THR A 169 7.57 2.13 -33.51
CA THR A 169 8.92 2.32 -34.06
C THR A 169 9.85 1.16 -33.69
N GLU A 170 9.67 0.57 -32.51
CA GLU A 170 10.36 -0.63 -32.03
C GLU A 170 9.87 -1.93 -32.69
N GLY A 171 8.88 -1.85 -33.59
CA GLY A 171 8.44 -2.97 -34.42
C GLY A 171 7.16 -3.67 -33.96
N LEU A 172 6.47 -3.17 -32.92
CA LEU A 172 5.14 -3.69 -32.58
C LEU A 172 4.11 -3.23 -33.62
N ALA A 173 3.16 -4.11 -33.95
CA ALA A 173 2.03 -3.72 -34.78
C ALA A 173 1.26 -2.57 -34.11
N PRO A 174 0.77 -1.54 -34.85
CA PRO A 174 0.17 -0.34 -34.27
C PRO A 174 -0.92 -0.61 -33.23
N GLU A 175 -1.78 -1.59 -33.47
CA GLU A 175 -2.85 -1.97 -32.54
C GLU A 175 -2.29 -2.61 -31.25
N ALA A 176 -1.24 -3.44 -31.37
CA ALA A 176 -0.56 -4.02 -30.22
C ALA A 176 0.23 -2.98 -29.41
N ALA A 177 0.89 -2.05 -30.10
CA ALA A 177 1.55 -0.90 -29.50
C ALA A 177 0.57 -0.05 -28.69
N ARG A 178 -0.58 0.31 -29.28
CA ARG A 178 -1.63 1.09 -28.61
C ARG A 178 -2.17 0.39 -27.37
N ARG A 179 -2.47 -0.91 -27.48
CA ARG A 179 -2.95 -1.72 -26.36
C ARG A 179 -1.92 -1.78 -25.23
N GLN A 180 -0.66 -2.05 -25.54
CA GLN A 180 0.42 -2.14 -24.56
C GLN A 180 0.72 -0.79 -23.89
N ALA A 181 0.68 0.31 -24.65
CA ALA A 181 0.84 1.67 -24.14
C ALA A 181 -0.25 2.05 -23.11
N ALA A 182 -1.45 1.51 -23.26
CA ALA A 182 -2.59 1.80 -22.40
C ALA A 182 -2.65 0.97 -21.11
N TYR A 183 -1.73 0.03 -20.86
CA TYR A 183 -1.73 -0.76 -19.64
C TYR A 183 -1.61 0.12 -18.39
N ARG A 184 -2.59 0.00 -17.48
CA ARG A 184 -2.66 0.72 -16.21
C ARG A 184 -3.04 -0.14 -15.00
N VAL A 185 -3.21 -1.44 -15.17
CA VAL A 185 -3.47 -2.36 -14.05
C VAL A 185 -2.40 -3.44 -14.03
N PHE A 186 -1.68 -3.55 -12.92
CA PHE A 186 -0.53 -4.45 -12.76
C PHE A 186 -0.69 -5.31 -11.51
N GLY A 187 -0.47 -6.61 -11.66
CA GLY A 187 -0.81 -7.68 -10.72
C GLY A 187 0.36 -8.63 -10.43
N ALA A 188 0.15 -9.51 -9.46
CA ALA A 188 0.96 -10.74 -9.34
C ALA A 188 0.73 -11.65 -10.57
N PRO A 189 1.68 -12.54 -10.94
CA PRO A 189 1.44 -13.51 -12.01
C PRO A 189 0.17 -14.33 -11.73
N PRO A 190 -0.53 -14.83 -12.78
CA PRO A 190 -1.68 -15.72 -12.59
C PRO A 190 -1.35 -16.88 -11.65
N GLY A 191 -2.21 -17.11 -10.65
CA GLY A 191 -2.01 -18.16 -9.63
C GLY A 191 -1.05 -17.80 -8.49
N ALA A 192 -0.38 -16.64 -8.54
CA ALA A 192 0.49 -16.16 -7.47
C ALA A 192 -0.13 -14.99 -6.68
N TYR A 193 0.42 -14.76 -5.48
CA TYR A 193 0.01 -13.76 -4.49
C TYR A 193 1.23 -13.08 -3.86
N GLY A 194 1.04 -11.91 -3.24
CA GLY A 194 2.12 -11.13 -2.60
C GLY A 194 2.83 -10.15 -3.54
N ALA A 195 3.87 -9.50 -3.01
CA ALA A 195 4.66 -8.50 -3.74
C ALA A 195 6.15 -8.89 -3.91
N GLY A 196 6.57 -10.04 -3.37
CA GLY A 196 7.92 -10.59 -3.54
C GLY A 196 8.99 -10.01 -2.60
N LEU A 197 8.60 -9.23 -1.58
CA LEU A 197 9.55 -8.59 -0.66
C LEU A 197 9.75 -9.36 0.65
N GLN A 198 8.75 -10.11 1.09
CA GLN A 198 8.77 -10.77 2.40
C GLN A 198 10.03 -11.62 2.62
N ALA A 199 10.28 -12.59 1.75
CA ALA A 199 11.45 -13.46 1.87
C ALA A 199 12.77 -12.68 1.84
N LEU A 200 12.84 -11.58 1.09
CA LEU A 200 14.05 -10.75 1.08
C LEU A 200 14.29 -10.09 2.43
N ILE A 201 13.25 -9.50 3.04
CA ILE A 201 13.36 -8.82 4.34
C ILE A 201 13.59 -9.82 5.48
N ASP A 202 12.91 -10.96 5.46
CA ASP A 202 12.97 -11.97 6.53
C ASP A 202 14.29 -12.76 6.49
N GLU A 203 14.74 -13.16 5.30
CA GLU A 203 15.96 -13.96 5.13
C GLU A 203 17.22 -13.12 4.91
N LYS A 204 17.11 -11.79 5.01
CA LYS A 204 18.20 -10.81 4.77
C LYS A 204 18.81 -10.92 3.36
N GLY A 205 18.06 -11.45 2.40
CA GLY A 205 18.50 -11.75 1.03
C GLY A 205 18.64 -10.55 0.10
N TRP A 206 18.94 -9.36 0.63
CA TRP A 206 19.10 -8.13 -0.13
C TRP A 206 20.31 -7.34 0.39
N GLU A 207 21.00 -6.67 -0.52
CA GLU A 207 22.14 -5.79 -0.22
C GLU A 207 21.77 -4.32 -0.44
N THR A 208 20.97 -4.05 -1.48
CA THR A 208 20.63 -2.70 -1.91
C THR A 208 19.12 -2.57 -2.18
N GLU A 209 18.64 -1.33 -2.23
CA GLU A 209 17.24 -1.06 -2.62
C GLU A 209 16.92 -1.51 -4.05
N ASP A 210 17.92 -1.64 -4.92
CA ASP A 210 17.75 -2.16 -6.28
C ASP A 210 17.27 -3.62 -6.24
N ASP A 211 17.67 -4.40 -5.25
CA ASP A 211 17.23 -5.79 -5.09
C ASP A 211 15.72 -5.85 -4.79
N LEU A 212 15.27 -4.97 -3.88
CA LEU A 212 13.86 -4.83 -3.52
C LEU A 212 13.02 -4.34 -4.72
N ALA A 213 13.52 -3.34 -5.46
CA ALA A 213 12.87 -2.83 -6.65
C ALA A 213 12.76 -3.88 -7.77
N ARG A 214 13.84 -4.64 -8.01
CA ARG A 214 13.83 -5.73 -9.01
C ARG A 214 12.84 -6.82 -8.64
N ALA A 215 12.79 -7.22 -7.37
CA ALA A 215 11.82 -8.20 -6.89
C ALA A 215 10.38 -7.69 -7.03
N TYR A 216 10.12 -6.44 -6.64
CA TYR A 216 8.80 -5.84 -6.78
C TYR A 216 8.31 -5.81 -8.23
N VAL A 217 9.18 -5.41 -9.17
CA VAL A 217 8.85 -5.40 -10.61
C VAL A 217 8.68 -6.82 -11.14
N ALA A 218 9.52 -7.77 -10.72
CA ALA A 218 9.42 -9.16 -11.15
C ALA A 218 8.08 -9.78 -10.71
N TRP A 219 7.64 -9.51 -9.48
CA TRP A 219 6.38 -10.03 -8.95
C TRP A 219 5.16 -9.20 -9.36
N GLY A 220 5.31 -7.91 -9.66
CA GLY A 220 4.19 -7.02 -9.99
C GLY A 220 4.03 -6.68 -11.47
N GLY A 221 5.00 -7.04 -12.31
CA GLY A 221 5.08 -6.64 -13.72
C GLY A 221 4.17 -7.40 -14.67
N TYR A 222 2.97 -7.81 -14.24
CA TYR A 222 2.00 -8.52 -15.06
C TYR A 222 0.78 -7.64 -15.31
N ALA A 223 0.51 -7.33 -16.58
CA ALA A 223 -0.60 -6.48 -16.98
C ALA A 223 -1.94 -7.22 -16.91
N TYR A 224 -2.94 -6.53 -16.39
CA TYR A 224 -4.33 -6.97 -16.30
C TYR A 224 -5.25 -5.97 -17.04
N GLY A 225 -6.30 -6.44 -17.68
CA GLY A 225 -7.23 -5.60 -18.45
C GLY A 225 -7.75 -6.32 -19.70
N ALA A 226 -8.37 -5.57 -20.62
CA ALA A 226 -8.85 -6.15 -21.87
C ALA A 226 -7.69 -6.83 -22.62
N GLU A 227 -7.83 -8.13 -22.87
CA GLU A 227 -6.85 -8.98 -23.58
C GLU A 227 -5.47 -9.09 -22.89
N ALA A 228 -5.36 -8.63 -21.64
CA ALA A 228 -4.19 -8.79 -20.79
C ALA A 228 -4.64 -9.54 -19.53
N GLU A 229 -4.51 -10.86 -19.53
CA GLU A 229 -4.94 -11.73 -18.41
C GLU A 229 -3.72 -12.16 -17.57
N GLY A 230 -2.96 -11.17 -17.08
CA GLY A 230 -1.68 -11.42 -16.42
C GLY A 230 -0.54 -11.63 -17.41
N ARG A 231 -0.52 -10.84 -18.49
CA ARG A 231 0.56 -10.87 -19.47
C ARG A 231 1.81 -10.22 -18.86
N ALA A 232 2.94 -10.93 -18.89
CA ALA A 232 4.21 -10.35 -18.44
C ALA A 232 4.56 -9.09 -19.27
N ALA A 233 4.72 -7.98 -18.57
CA ALA A 233 5.06 -6.67 -19.13
C ALA A 233 5.95 -5.86 -18.16
N PRO A 234 7.06 -6.44 -17.64
CA PRO A 234 7.88 -5.78 -16.62
C PRO A 234 8.50 -4.47 -17.10
N ASP A 235 8.86 -4.36 -18.38
CA ASP A 235 9.44 -3.14 -18.94
C ASP A 235 8.41 -2.02 -19.09
N VAL A 236 7.18 -2.37 -19.49
CA VAL A 236 6.06 -1.42 -19.50
C VAL A 236 5.74 -0.96 -18.09
N PHE A 237 5.76 -1.87 -17.11
CA PHE A 237 5.55 -1.53 -15.71
C PHE A 237 6.62 -0.57 -15.21
N ARG A 238 7.91 -0.83 -15.48
CA ARG A 238 9.01 0.12 -15.19
C ARG A 238 8.77 1.48 -15.86
N ASP A 239 8.34 1.51 -17.11
CA ASP A 239 8.05 2.76 -17.82
C ASP A 239 6.87 3.54 -17.22
N ARG A 240 5.88 2.86 -16.62
CA ARG A 240 4.84 3.52 -15.80
C ARG A 240 5.44 4.10 -14.54
N LEU A 241 6.18 3.28 -13.78
CA LEU A 241 6.77 3.68 -12.49
C LEU A 241 7.76 4.84 -12.63
N ARG A 242 8.49 4.93 -13.74
CA ARG A 242 9.42 6.05 -14.02
C ARG A 242 8.73 7.41 -14.00
N GLY A 243 7.48 7.46 -14.46
CA GLY A 243 6.69 8.69 -14.56
C GLY A 243 5.92 9.05 -13.29
N VAL A 244 5.89 8.18 -12.28
CA VAL A 244 5.04 8.36 -11.08
C VAL A 244 5.56 9.51 -10.22
N ASP A 245 4.70 10.50 -9.97
CA ASP A 245 4.98 11.60 -9.04
C ASP A 245 4.69 11.21 -7.60
N THR A 246 3.61 10.46 -7.43
CA THR A 246 3.05 10.16 -6.12
C THR A 246 2.66 8.69 -6.01
N VAL A 247 3.06 8.06 -4.91
CA VAL A 247 2.58 6.74 -4.50
C VAL A 247 1.46 6.91 -3.49
N VAL A 248 0.40 6.12 -3.63
CA VAL A 248 -0.78 6.18 -2.75
C VAL A 248 -1.15 4.79 -2.27
N HIS A 249 -1.32 4.66 -0.96
CA HIS A 249 -1.91 3.51 -0.30
C HIS A 249 -3.04 3.98 0.64
N ASN A 250 -4.09 3.18 0.80
CA ASN A 250 -5.25 3.56 1.61
C ASN A 250 -5.40 2.65 2.83
N GLN A 251 -5.51 3.26 4.01
CA GLN A 251 -5.94 2.63 5.24
C GLN A 251 -7.46 2.65 5.33
N ASP A 252 -8.10 1.51 5.42
CA ASP A 252 -9.56 1.44 5.39
C ASP A 252 -10.20 0.91 6.69
N ASN A 253 -9.41 0.65 7.73
CA ASN A 253 -9.91 0.22 9.05
C ASN A 253 -9.06 0.75 10.21
N ARG A 254 -9.46 0.46 11.47
CA ARG A 254 -8.69 0.83 12.68
C ARG A 254 -8.32 -0.36 13.56
N GLU A 255 -8.66 -1.56 13.13
CA GLU A 255 -8.37 -2.81 13.82
C GLU A 255 -6.88 -3.16 13.75
N HIS A 256 -6.18 -2.69 12.72
CA HIS A 256 -4.72 -2.77 12.59
C HIS A 256 -4.18 -1.53 11.88
N ASP A 257 -2.87 -1.29 12.00
CA ASP A 257 -2.16 -0.21 11.32
C ASP A 257 -1.01 -0.73 10.43
N LEU A 258 -0.27 0.18 9.77
CA LEU A 258 0.79 -0.20 8.83
C LEU A 258 1.97 -0.92 9.49
N LEU A 259 2.14 -0.79 10.81
CA LEU A 259 3.16 -1.52 11.58
C LEU A 259 2.54 -2.70 12.36
N ASP A 260 1.38 -3.21 11.92
CA ASP A 260 0.76 -4.45 12.42
C ASP A 260 0.63 -5.53 11.31
N SER A 261 0.89 -5.19 10.04
CA SER A 261 0.83 -6.13 8.93
C SER A 261 1.94 -5.88 7.91
N ASP A 262 2.56 -6.97 7.48
CA ASP A 262 3.64 -7.00 6.49
C ASP A 262 3.21 -6.53 5.09
N ASP A 263 1.95 -6.78 4.72
CA ASP A 263 1.42 -6.43 3.40
C ASP A 263 1.61 -4.92 3.08
N TYR A 264 1.54 -4.03 4.07
CA TYR A 264 1.69 -2.59 3.83
C TYR A 264 3.08 -2.23 3.31
N TYR A 265 4.16 -2.64 3.98
CA TYR A 265 5.51 -2.35 3.47
C TYR A 265 5.76 -3.08 2.16
N GLN A 266 5.20 -4.29 1.99
CA GLN A 266 5.37 -5.05 0.76
C GLN A 266 4.76 -4.32 -0.45
N PHE A 267 3.55 -3.77 -0.31
CA PHE A 267 2.87 -3.06 -1.38
C PHE A 267 3.25 -1.58 -1.49
N GLU A 268 3.14 -0.80 -0.41
CA GLU A 268 3.41 0.64 -0.37
C GLU A 268 4.92 0.92 -0.37
N GLY A 269 5.65 0.24 0.51
CA GLY A 269 7.11 0.36 0.58
C GLY A 269 7.80 -0.18 -0.67
N GLY A 270 7.40 -1.37 -1.14
CA GLY A 270 7.93 -1.96 -2.37
C GLY A 270 7.66 -1.12 -3.62
N LEU A 271 6.46 -0.54 -3.74
CA LEU A 271 6.14 0.39 -4.82
C LEU A 271 7.01 1.65 -4.76
N THR A 272 7.20 2.18 -3.55
CA THR A 272 8.06 3.34 -3.31
C THR A 272 9.51 3.07 -3.72
N ALA A 273 10.06 1.92 -3.32
CA ALA A 273 11.41 1.49 -3.71
C ALA A 273 11.52 1.35 -5.24
N ALA A 274 10.54 0.70 -5.88
CA ALA A 274 10.54 0.50 -7.32
C ALA A 274 10.45 1.82 -8.11
N VAL A 275 9.59 2.74 -7.70
CA VAL A 275 9.52 4.09 -8.29
C VAL A 275 10.83 4.82 -8.08
N ARG A 276 11.39 4.81 -6.86
CA ARG A 276 12.64 5.51 -6.55
C ARG A 276 13.80 5.03 -7.42
N VAL A 277 14.01 3.72 -7.51
CA VAL A 277 15.10 3.13 -8.30
C VAL A 277 14.92 3.41 -9.78
N VAL A 278 13.72 3.22 -10.32
CA VAL A 278 13.49 3.35 -11.78
C VAL A 278 13.48 4.81 -12.25
N SER A 279 13.04 5.74 -11.40
CA SER A 279 12.97 7.18 -11.71
C SER A 279 14.21 7.97 -11.26
N GLY A 280 15.02 7.43 -10.35
CA GLY A 280 16.14 8.12 -9.73
C GLY A 280 15.75 9.19 -8.70
N ARG A 281 14.46 9.29 -8.32
CA ARG A 281 13.94 10.29 -7.37
C ARG A 281 13.03 9.65 -6.32
N GLN A 282 13.10 10.12 -5.09
CA GLN A 282 12.13 9.73 -4.05
C GLN A 282 10.74 10.27 -4.44
N PRO A 283 9.72 9.41 -4.62
CA PRO A 283 8.36 9.89 -4.85
C PRO A 283 7.77 10.44 -3.55
N VAL A 284 6.75 11.28 -3.69
CA VAL A 284 5.88 11.64 -2.56
C VAL A 284 5.01 10.43 -2.26
N VAL A 285 4.91 10.03 -1.00
CA VAL A 285 4.13 8.86 -0.59
C VAL A 285 3.03 9.31 0.35
N TYR A 286 1.77 9.10 -0.05
CA TYR A 286 0.61 9.37 0.78
C TYR A 286 -0.02 8.07 1.26
N HIS A 287 -0.24 8.01 2.57
CA HIS A 287 -1.01 6.98 3.23
C HIS A 287 -2.36 7.58 3.64
N THR A 288 -3.39 7.36 2.83
CA THR A 288 -4.69 8.02 3.03
C THR A 288 -5.60 7.20 3.93
N ASP A 289 -6.24 7.83 4.90
CA ASP A 289 -7.05 7.18 5.92
C ASP A 289 -8.54 7.32 5.59
N HIS A 290 -9.15 6.22 5.13
CA HIS A 290 -10.58 6.05 4.83
C HIS A 290 -11.31 5.27 5.92
N SER A 291 -10.66 5.00 7.05
CA SER A 291 -11.28 4.25 8.15
C SER A 291 -12.51 4.97 8.72
N ARG A 292 -12.56 6.30 8.56
CA ARG A 292 -13.65 7.20 8.95
C ARG A 292 -14.20 7.90 7.71
N PRO A 293 -15.20 7.31 7.02
CA PRO A 293 -15.71 7.80 5.74
C PRO A 293 -16.15 9.27 5.74
N GLU A 294 -16.62 9.77 6.87
CA GLU A 294 -17.06 11.15 7.04
C GLU A 294 -15.90 12.15 7.06
N THR A 295 -14.71 11.72 7.52
CA THR A 295 -13.53 12.57 7.71
C THR A 295 -12.25 11.91 7.18
N PRO A 296 -12.16 11.61 5.87
CA PRO A 296 -10.95 11.05 5.28
C PRO A 296 -9.76 11.99 5.51
N ARG A 297 -8.58 11.42 5.77
CA ARG A 297 -7.34 12.18 6.02
C ARG A 297 -6.26 11.80 5.03
N ILE A 298 -5.51 12.79 4.55
CA ILE A 298 -4.37 12.60 3.67
C ILE A 298 -3.12 12.85 4.50
N HIS A 299 -2.43 11.79 4.89
CA HIS A 299 -1.15 11.85 5.57
C HIS A 299 -0.05 11.46 4.59
N THR A 300 1.11 12.10 4.71
CA THR A 300 2.33 11.52 4.13
C THR A 300 2.67 10.24 4.89
N LEU A 301 3.40 9.31 4.24
CA LEU A 301 3.81 8.08 4.91
C LEU A 301 4.66 8.37 6.17
N ASN A 302 5.55 9.36 6.13
CA ASN A 302 6.33 9.78 7.32
C ASN A 302 5.42 10.25 8.46
N GLU A 303 4.42 11.10 8.17
CA GLU A 303 3.45 11.56 9.17
C GLU A 303 2.70 10.37 9.82
N GLU A 304 2.31 9.37 9.03
CA GLU A 304 1.61 8.19 9.55
C GLU A 304 2.54 7.25 10.34
N ILE A 305 3.80 7.03 9.89
CA ILE A 305 4.82 6.32 10.70
C ILE A 305 4.94 6.99 12.08
N ALA A 306 5.17 8.30 12.11
CA ALA A 306 5.36 9.05 13.34
C ALA A 306 4.15 8.94 14.27
N ARG A 307 2.94 9.01 13.69
CA ARG A 307 1.68 8.88 14.40
C ARG A 307 1.52 7.49 15.03
N ILE A 308 1.82 6.42 14.31
CA ILE A 308 1.67 5.05 14.81
C ILE A 308 2.74 4.71 15.85
N VAL A 309 3.98 5.11 15.61
CA VAL A 309 5.09 4.91 16.55
C VAL A 309 4.73 5.54 17.91
N ARG A 310 4.21 6.77 17.93
CA ARG A 310 3.84 7.46 19.17
C ARG A 310 2.48 7.03 19.72
N GLY A 311 1.50 6.85 18.84
CA GLY A 311 0.10 6.61 19.20
C GLY A 311 -0.17 5.19 19.68
N ARG A 312 0.60 4.22 19.18
CA ARG A 312 0.39 2.79 19.43
C ARG A 312 1.68 2.07 19.83
N ALA A 313 2.70 2.01 18.99
CA ALA A 313 3.86 1.12 19.21
C ALA A 313 4.62 1.44 20.52
N ALA A 314 5.04 2.69 20.72
CA ALA A 314 5.71 3.14 21.95
C ALA A 314 4.74 3.54 23.07
N ASN A 315 3.43 3.36 22.88
CA ASN A 315 2.43 3.82 23.85
C ASN A 315 2.34 2.85 25.04
N PRO A 316 2.59 3.30 26.29
CA PRO A 316 2.52 2.43 27.47
C PRO A 316 1.19 1.71 27.64
N LYS A 317 0.08 2.32 27.18
CA LYS A 317 -1.25 1.68 27.23
C LYS A 317 -1.33 0.48 26.30
N TRP A 318 -0.78 0.57 25.08
CA TRP A 318 -0.75 -0.54 24.15
C TRP A 318 0.23 -1.62 24.61
N ILE A 319 1.42 -1.23 25.05
CA ILE A 319 2.44 -2.15 25.59
C ILE A 319 1.88 -2.96 26.76
N THR A 320 1.33 -2.30 27.79
CA THR A 320 0.66 -2.96 28.92
C THR A 320 -0.54 -3.80 28.45
N GLY A 321 -1.18 -3.37 27.36
CA GLY A 321 -2.22 -4.10 26.62
C GLY A 321 -1.75 -5.48 26.17
N VAL A 322 -0.77 -5.48 25.28
CA VAL A 322 -0.26 -6.69 24.62
C VAL A 322 0.49 -7.60 25.59
N MET A 323 1.17 -7.05 26.61
CA MET A 323 1.86 -7.84 27.64
C MET A 323 0.95 -8.81 28.41
N ARG A 324 -0.37 -8.55 28.48
CA ARG A 324 -1.34 -9.49 29.08
C ARG A 324 -1.55 -10.76 28.25
N HIS A 325 -1.05 -10.81 27.02
CA HIS A 325 -1.25 -11.91 26.07
C HIS A 325 0.00 -12.78 25.89
N GLY A 326 0.95 -12.72 26.82
CA GLY A 326 2.10 -13.64 26.90
C GLY A 326 2.88 -13.72 25.60
N TYR A 327 3.10 -14.94 25.12
CA TYR A 327 3.87 -15.21 23.89
C TYR A 327 3.40 -14.39 22.68
N LYS A 328 2.08 -14.33 22.42
CA LYS A 328 1.55 -13.59 21.27
C LYS A 328 1.67 -12.09 21.46
N GLY A 329 1.55 -11.60 22.69
CA GLY A 329 1.83 -10.22 23.04
C GLY A 329 3.26 -9.80 22.70
N ALA A 330 4.24 -10.62 23.09
CA ALA A 330 5.64 -10.40 22.75
C ALA A 330 5.87 -10.45 21.22
N PHE A 331 5.22 -11.38 20.51
CA PHE A 331 5.30 -11.47 19.05
C PHE A 331 4.83 -10.17 18.36
N GLU A 332 3.72 -9.56 18.77
CA GLU A 332 3.24 -8.30 18.15
C GLU A 332 4.25 -7.15 18.29
N MET A 333 5.00 -7.14 19.40
CA MET A 333 6.03 -6.12 19.65
C MET A 333 7.20 -6.27 18.69
N VAL A 334 7.65 -7.52 18.42
CA VAL A 334 8.72 -7.80 17.44
C VAL A 334 8.26 -7.50 16.03
N ALA A 335 7.08 -7.98 15.64
CA ALA A 335 6.51 -7.75 14.32
C ALA A 335 6.43 -6.24 14.00
N THR A 336 6.05 -5.42 14.99
CA THR A 336 6.09 -3.96 14.86
C THR A 336 7.48 -3.42 14.50
N VAL A 337 8.55 -3.93 15.14
CA VAL A 337 9.94 -3.51 14.85
C VAL A 337 10.37 -3.99 13.47
N ASP A 338 10.02 -5.23 13.10
CA ASP A 338 10.31 -5.78 11.77
C ASP A 338 9.66 -4.95 10.65
N TYR A 339 8.39 -4.58 10.83
CA TYR A 339 7.68 -3.77 9.83
C TYR A 339 8.21 -2.34 9.77
N LEU A 340 8.62 -1.75 10.92
CA LEU A 340 9.27 -0.45 10.92
C LEU A 340 10.60 -0.50 10.16
N PHE A 341 11.41 -1.54 10.40
CA PHE A 341 12.63 -1.79 9.65
C PHE A 341 12.37 -1.94 8.14
N ALA A 342 11.35 -2.70 7.77
CA ALA A 342 11.01 -2.93 6.37
C ALA A 342 10.59 -1.64 5.66
N PHE A 343 9.85 -0.76 6.35
CA PHE A 343 9.54 0.59 5.85
C PHE A 343 10.76 1.51 5.75
N ALA A 344 11.70 1.41 6.71
CA ALA A 344 12.97 2.14 6.64
C ALA A 344 13.75 1.73 5.38
N ALA A 345 13.87 0.42 5.12
CA ALA A 345 14.58 -0.15 3.98
C ALA A 345 13.91 0.20 2.63
N SER A 346 12.58 0.08 2.55
CA SER A 346 11.86 0.18 1.28
C SER A 346 11.44 1.62 0.94
N ALA A 347 10.98 2.41 1.91
CA ALA A 347 10.35 3.71 1.66
C ALA A 347 11.19 4.92 2.09
N ARG A 348 12.22 4.75 2.94
CA ARG A 348 12.99 5.84 3.56
C ARG A 348 12.11 6.85 4.32
N CYS A 349 11.03 6.36 4.93
CA CYS A 349 10.07 7.18 5.68
C CYS A 349 10.29 7.14 7.20
N VAL A 350 11.27 6.34 7.67
CA VAL A 350 11.56 6.14 9.09
C VAL A 350 12.79 6.96 9.46
N GLU A 351 12.67 7.76 10.52
CA GLU A 351 13.76 8.56 11.08
C GLU A 351 14.37 7.88 12.31
N ASP A 352 15.60 8.25 12.67
CA ASP A 352 16.32 7.70 13.83
C ASP A 352 15.49 7.75 15.12
N HIS A 353 14.76 8.84 15.32
CA HIS A 353 13.95 9.04 16.53
C HIS A 353 12.77 8.07 16.63
N HIS A 354 12.33 7.47 15.52
CA HIS A 354 11.32 6.41 15.55
C HIS A 354 11.89 5.11 16.12
N PHE A 355 13.09 4.72 15.68
CA PHE A 355 13.80 3.58 16.25
C PHE A 355 14.18 3.83 17.71
N ASP A 356 14.66 5.02 18.04
CA ASP A 356 14.98 5.40 19.43
C ASP A 356 13.76 5.20 20.35
N LEU A 357 12.56 5.59 19.90
CA LEU A 357 11.33 5.42 20.68
C LEU A 357 11.00 3.95 20.95
N LEU A 358 11.08 3.08 19.94
CA LEU A 358 10.80 1.65 20.11
C LEU A 358 11.88 0.96 20.94
N PHE A 359 13.15 1.27 20.68
CA PHE A 359 14.27 0.73 21.45
C PHE A 359 14.13 1.08 22.93
N ASN A 360 13.79 2.34 23.23
CA ASN A 360 13.58 2.77 24.61
C ASN A 360 12.39 2.05 25.26
N ALA A 361 11.27 1.96 24.54
CA ALA A 361 10.04 1.36 25.06
C ALA A 361 10.15 -0.15 25.28
N TYR A 362 10.98 -0.86 24.52
CA TYR A 362 11.01 -2.33 24.52
C TYR A 362 12.26 -2.92 25.18
N LEU A 363 13.44 -2.32 24.97
CA LEU A 363 14.72 -2.87 25.42
C LEU A 363 15.34 -2.09 26.60
N ASN A 364 15.15 -0.77 26.68
CA ASN A 364 15.61 0.00 27.84
C ASN A 364 14.61 0.02 29.01
N ASP A 365 13.33 -0.21 28.75
CA ASP A 365 12.37 -0.44 29.83
C ASP A 365 12.57 -1.84 30.41
N GLU A 366 13.09 -1.91 31.64
CA GLU A 366 13.41 -3.16 32.32
C GLU A 366 12.18 -4.06 32.50
N THR A 367 10.99 -3.48 32.69
CA THR A 367 9.76 -4.24 32.88
C THR A 367 9.34 -4.91 31.57
N VAL A 368 9.41 -4.17 30.47
CA VAL A 368 9.07 -4.68 29.15
C VAL A 368 10.10 -5.71 28.68
N ARG A 369 11.39 -5.44 28.86
CA ARG A 369 12.46 -6.40 28.53
C ARG A 369 12.34 -7.69 29.33
N ALA A 370 12.08 -7.61 30.64
CA ALA A 370 11.88 -8.79 31.47
C ALA A 370 10.66 -9.62 31.00
N PHE A 371 9.56 -8.94 30.64
CA PHE A 371 8.42 -9.61 30.03
C PHE A 371 8.79 -10.34 28.74
N LEU A 372 9.48 -9.68 27.81
CA LEU A 372 9.90 -10.29 26.54
C LEU A 372 10.78 -11.52 26.79
N ALA A 373 11.76 -11.40 27.70
CA ALA A 373 12.69 -12.49 28.04
C ALA A 373 11.98 -13.71 28.64
N THR A 374 10.90 -13.50 29.40
CA THR A 374 10.11 -14.59 30.00
C THR A 374 9.06 -15.15 29.04
N ALA A 375 8.32 -14.29 28.35
CA ALA A 375 7.16 -14.67 27.56
C ALA A 375 7.55 -15.27 26.20
N ASN A 376 8.59 -14.73 25.56
CA ASN A 376 9.09 -15.21 24.29
C ASN A 376 10.57 -14.79 24.08
N PRO A 377 11.55 -15.58 24.58
CA PRO A 377 12.96 -15.25 24.44
C PRO A 377 13.45 -15.26 22.98
N HIS A 378 12.82 -16.03 22.09
CA HIS A 378 13.15 -16.00 20.65
C HIS A 378 12.78 -14.65 20.03
N ALA A 379 11.57 -14.16 20.33
CA ALA A 379 11.15 -12.81 19.93
C ALA A 379 12.09 -11.71 20.45
N LEU A 380 12.55 -11.82 21.70
CA LEU A 380 13.51 -10.85 22.25
C LEU A 380 14.84 -10.85 21.45
N ARG A 381 15.35 -12.04 21.11
CA ARG A 381 16.56 -12.18 20.28
C ARG A 381 16.33 -11.57 18.89
N GLU A 382 15.26 -11.94 18.21
CA GLU A 382 14.92 -11.42 16.87
C GLU A 382 14.80 -9.88 16.87
N MET A 383 14.17 -9.31 17.90
CA MET A 383 14.08 -7.85 18.06
C MET A 383 15.45 -7.20 18.18
N ALA A 384 16.34 -7.76 19.01
CA ALA A 384 17.70 -7.25 19.18
C ALA A 384 18.50 -7.36 17.89
N GLU A 385 18.45 -8.50 17.21
CA GLU A 385 19.09 -8.73 15.91
C GLU A 385 18.57 -7.78 14.83
N ARG A 386 17.28 -7.44 14.86
CA ARG A 386 16.68 -6.48 13.91
C ARG A 386 17.17 -5.06 14.15
N PHE A 387 17.33 -4.65 15.40
CA PHE A 387 17.95 -3.36 15.75
C PHE A 387 19.42 -3.31 15.34
N GLU A 388 20.19 -4.38 15.56
CA GLU A 388 21.57 -4.48 15.09
C GLU A 388 21.65 -4.40 13.55
N GLU A 389 20.73 -5.06 12.85
CA GLU A 389 20.65 -4.98 11.40
C GLU A 389 20.30 -3.58 10.90
N ALA A 390 19.40 -2.88 11.58
CA ALA A 390 19.07 -1.49 11.27
C ALA A 390 20.32 -0.59 11.37
N ILE A 391 21.16 -0.79 12.38
CA ILE A 391 22.43 -0.08 12.54
C ILE A 391 23.42 -0.48 11.45
N ALA A 392 23.62 -1.78 11.24
CA ALA A 392 24.58 -2.31 10.26
C ALA A 392 24.28 -1.87 8.83
N ARG A 393 22.99 -1.67 8.50
CA ARG A 393 22.51 -1.19 7.20
C ARG A 393 22.33 0.32 7.13
N ASP A 394 22.73 1.07 8.16
CA ASP A 394 22.64 2.53 8.23
C ASP A 394 21.18 3.05 8.10
N LEU A 395 20.21 2.22 8.47
CA LEU A 395 18.79 2.56 8.56
C LEU A 395 18.44 3.23 9.89
N TRP A 396 19.26 3.01 10.92
CA TRP A 396 19.18 3.67 12.22
C TRP A 396 20.56 4.09 12.70
N ARG A 397 20.71 5.37 13.04
CA ARG A 397 21.92 5.95 13.65
C ARG A 397 21.62 6.37 15.09
N PRO A 398 21.79 5.47 16.07
CA PRO A 398 21.52 5.78 17.47
C PRO A 398 22.44 6.89 17.96
N ARG A 399 21.87 7.91 18.63
CA ARG A 399 22.66 8.99 19.24
C ARG A 399 23.18 8.65 20.64
N ARG A 400 22.61 7.63 21.28
CA ARG A 400 23.00 7.22 22.64
C ARG A 400 24.11 6.18 22.57
N ASN A 401 25.08 6.31 23.47
CA ASN A 401 26.24 5.41 23.53
C ASN A 401 25.92 4.05 24.18
N ASP A 402 24.77 3.91 24.85
CA ASP A 402 24.36 2.69 25.56
C ASP A 402 23.68 1.65 24.66
N VAL A 403 23.21 2.04 23.46
CA VAL A 403 22.48 1.16 22.56
C VAL A 403 23.26 -0.12 22.25
N GLN A 404 24.53 0.01 21.87
CA GLN A 404 25.37 -1.16 21.54
C GLN A 404 25.59 -2.07 22.75
N ALA A 405 25.80 -1.50 23.93
CA ALA A 405 25.99 -2.27 25.16
C ALA A 405 24.71 -3.04 25.53
N THR A 406 23.55 -2.37 25.48
CA THR A 406 22.25 -3.00 25.74
C THR A 406 21.96 -4.14 24.77
N LEU A 407 22.27 -3.99 23.47
CA LEU A 407 22.07 -5.07 22.48
C LEU A 407 22.94 -6.29 22.78
N VAL A 408 24.22 -6.08 23.11
CA VAL A 408 25.14 -7.15 23.51
C VAL A 408 24.65 -7.86 24.77
N ASP A 409 24.20 -7.11 25.78
CA ASP A 409 23.68 -7.68 27.03
C ASP A 409 22.41 -8.50 26.80
N VAL A 410 21.48 -8.01 25.97
CA VAL A 410 20.24 -8.73 25.62
C VAL A 410 20.54 -10.04 24.89
N LEU A 411 21.44 -10.02 23.90
CA LEU A 411 21.79 -11.22 23.14
C LEU A 411 22.48 -12.26 24.03
N ALA A 412 23.39 -11.83 24.92
CA ALA A 412 24.04 -12.70 25.90
C ALA A 412 23.04 -13.30 26.92
N GLU A 413 22.06 -12.51 27.36
CA GLU A 413 20.98 -12.98 28.25
C GLU A 413 20.18 -14.12 27.61
N VAL A 414 19.78 -13.94 26.34
CA VAL A 414 18.98 -14.95 25.63
C VAL A 414 19.79 -16.22 25.35
N GLU A 415 21.08 -16.10 24.99
CA GLU A 415 21.95 -17.28 24.82
C GLU A 415 22.10 -18.11 26.09
N THR A 416 22.20 -17.45 27.25
CA THR A 416 22.37 -18.14 28.53
C THR A 416 21.11 -18.92 28.92
N LYS A 417 19.92 -18.39 28.62
CA LYS A 417 18.63 -19.04 28.92
C LYS A 417 18.25 -20.16 27.92
N GLN A 418 18.89 -20.21 26.76
CA GLN A 418 18.63 -21.21 25.71
C GLN A 418 19.61 -22.41 25.74
N ARG A 419 20.62 -22.41 26.62
CA ARG A 419 21.46 -23.59 26.85
C ARG A 419 20.69 -24.63 27.68
N PRO A 420 20.67 -25.91 27.26
CA PRO A 420 19.88 -26.97 27.89
C PRO A 420 20.30 -27.29 29.32
#